data_AF-A0A1W9U8R4-F1
#
_entry.id   AF-A0A1W9U8R4-F1
#
_cell.length_a   1.000
_cell.length_b   1.000
_cell.length_c   1.000
_cell.angle_alpha   90.00
_cell.angle_beta   90.00
_cell.angle_gamma   90.00
#
_symmetry.space_group_name_H-M   'P 1'
#
loop_
_entity.id
_entity.type
_entity.pdbx_description
1 polymer ?
#
loop_
_entity_poly.entity_id
_entity_poly.type
_entity_poly.pdbx_seq_one_letter_code
_entity_poly.pdbx_strand_id
1 'polypeptide(L)'
;MMEIALIGDRHTIYGFRLAGIKKTFLIEDSRQEDIRGILKDLFEDSTALILITEKIAAKIRVLLEEANRFRKGIMPIILQIPDSGGPLISAVDPMRELIKRTVGFEIA
;
A
#
# COMPACT_ATOMS: atom_id res chain seq x y z
N MET A 1 -12.70 -0.31 -16.15
CA MET A 1 -11.41 0.37 -16.43
C MET A 1 -10.44 -0.06 -15.33
N MET A 2 -9.15 -0.21 -15.63
CA MET A 2 -8.14 -0.48 -14.60
C MET A 2 -7.86 0.81 -13.84
N GLU A 3 -8.32 0.89 -12.59
CA GLU A 3 -8.12 2.06 -11.75
C GLU A 3 -6.84 1.95 -10.92
N ILE A 4 -6.17 3.08 -10.70
CA ILE A 4 -5.04 3.22 -9.79
C ILE A 4 -5.54 3.98 -8.56
N ALA A 5 -5.30 3.42 -7.38
CA ALA A 5 -5.54 4.06 -6.10
C ALA A 5 -4.21 4.45 -5.44
N LEU A 6 -4.22 5.55 -4.69
CA LEU A 6 -3.08 5.98 -3.88
C LEU A 6 -3.49 6.14 -2.42
N ILE A 7 -2.72 5.55 -1.52
CA ILE A 7 -2.84 5.69 -0.06
C ILE A 7 -1.55 6.35 0.43
N GLY A 8 -1.63 7.57 0.95
CA GLY A 8 -0.43 8.39 1.17
C GLY A 8 -0.57 9.46 2.24
N ASP A 9 0.55 10.14 2.51
CA ASP A 9 0.56 11.40 3.26
C ASP A 9 0.03 12.54 2.39
N ARG A 10 -0.21 13.69 3.04
CA ARG A 10 -0.78 14.86 2.40
C ARG A 10 0.01 15.35 1.19
N HIS A 11 1.33 15.46 1.29
CA HIS A 11 2.14 16.03 0.22
C HIS A 11 2.20 15.09 -0.98
N THR A 12 2.41 13.80 -0.75
CA THR A 12 2.44 12.78 -1.81
C THR A 12 1.09 12.73 -2.53
N ILE A 13 -0.03 12.71 -1.81
CA ILE A 13 -1.37 12.70 -2.42
C ILE A 13 -1.60 13.92 -3.31
N TYR A 14 -1.26 15.12 -2.84
CA TYR A 14 -1.45 16.30 -3.66
C TYR A 14 -0.59 16.28 -4.93
N GLY A 15 0.66 15.82 -4.84
CA GLY A 15 1.52 15.64 -6.01
C GLY A 15 0.90 14.69 -7.05
N PHE A 16 0.41 13.52 -6.60
CA PHE A 16 -0.18 12.53 -7.50
C PHE A 16 -1.56 12.91 -8.03
N ARG A 17 -2.34 13.71 -7.30
CA ARG A 17 -3.59 14.30 -7.81
C ARG A 17 -3.32 15.23 -8.98
N LEU A 18 -2.25 16.03 -8.90
CA LEU A 18 -1.80 16.88 -10.01
C LEU A 18 -1.34 16.03 -11.21
N ALA A 19 -0.76 14.85 -10.96
CA ALA A 19 -0.38 13.88 -11.98
C ALA A 19 -1.56 13.06 -12.55
N GLY A 20 -2.80 13.31 -12.09
CA GLY A 20 -4.01 12.70 -12.65
C GLY A 20 -4.53 11.46 -11.90
N ILE A 21 -3.93 11.06 -10.78
CA ILE A 21 -4.50 10.01 -9.92
C ILE A 21 -5.68 10.59 -9.13
N LYS A 22 -6.88 10.10 -9.43
CA LYS A 22 -8.13 10.61 -8.84
C LYS A 22 -8.52 9.92 -7.53
N LYS A 23 -8.28 8.61 -7.43
CA LYS A 23 -8.68 7.77 -6.30
C LYS A 23 -7.58 7.80 -5.23
N THR A 24 -7.64 8.79 -4.34
CA THR A 24 -6.60 9.01 -3.32
C THR A 24 -7.17 9.03 -1.92
N PHE A 25 -6.48 8.39 -0.96
CA PHE A 25 -6.90 8.27 0.43
C PHE A 25 -5.81 8.74 1.38
N LEU A 26 -6.11 9.79 2.15
CA LEU A 26 -5.24 10.32 3.20
C LEU A 26 -5.51 9.54 4.49
N ILE A 27 -4.47 8.97 5.11
CA ILE A 27 -4.58 8.14 6.33
C ILE A 27 -4.11 8.88 7.60
N GLU A 28 -3.78 10.18 7.48
CA GLU A 28 -3.47 11.03 8.64
C GLU A 28 -4.67 10.99 9.62
N ASP A 29 -4.42 10.55 10.86
CA ASP A 29 -5.39 10.46 11.97
C ASP A 29 -6.70 9.68 11.71
N SER A 30 -6.74 8.84 10.67
CA SER A 30 -7.91 8.00 10.38
C SER A 30 -8.06 6.86 11.38
N ARG A 31 -9.29 6.53 11.77
CA ARG A 31 -9.56 5.39 12.65
C ARG A 31 -9.30 4.08 11.91
N GLN A 32 -8.91 3.03 12.63
CA GLN A 32 -8.66 1.72 12.02
C GLN A 32 -9.87 1.17 11.28
N GLU A 33 -11.09 1.40 11.80
CA GLU A 33 -12.33 0.99 11.15
C GLU A 33 -12.50 1.62 9.75
N ASP A 34 -12.18 2.91 9.60
CA ASP A 34 -12.29 3.63 8.33
C ASP A 34 -11.29 3.09 7.30
N ILE A 35 -10.06 2.81 7.75
CA ILE A 35 -9.00 2.23 6.91
C ILE A 35 -9.40 0.83 6.42
N ARG A 36 -10.03 0.02 7.28
CA ARG A 36 -10.55 -1.30 6.89
C ARG A 36 -11.62 -1.19 5.81
N GLY A 37 -12.54 -0.23 5.92
CA GLY A 37 -13.54 0.03 4.90
C GLY A 37 -12.91 0.38 3.55
N ILE A 38 -11.99 1.35 3.54
CA ILE A 38 -11.26 1.76 2.34
C ILE A 38 -10.55 0.57 1.68
N LEU A 39 -9.82 -0.23 2.47
CA LEU A 39 -9.10 -1.39 1.94
C LEU A 39 -10.05 -2.44 1.39
N LYS A 40 -11.15 -2.73 2.08
CA LYS A 40 -12.15 -3.68 1.60
C LYS A 40 -12.70 -3.23 0.24
N ASP A 41 -13.12 -1.97 0.13
CA ASP A 41 -13.63 -1.41 -1.12
C ASP A 41 -12.57 -1.48 -2.23
N LEU A 42 -11.32 -1.16 -1.94
CA LEU A 42 -10.24 -1.22 -2.92
C LEU A 42 -9.94 -2.64 -3.44
N PHE A 43 -10.13 -3.66 -2.61
CA PHE A 43 -9.91 -5.07 -2.99
C PHE A 43 -11.13 -5.73 -3.65
N GLU A 44 -12.34 -5.27 -3.32
CA GLU A 44 -13.58 -5.77 -3.93
C GLU A 44 -13.89 -5.09 -5.27
N ASP A 45 -13.49 -3.83 -5.44
CA ASP A 45 -13.68 -3.03 -6.64
C ASP A 45 -12.65 -3.36 -7.75
N SER A 46 -12.84 -2.80 -8.95
CA SER A 46 -11.99 -3.03 -10.13
C SER A 46 -10.62 -2.31 -10.08
N THR A 47 -10.02 -2.21 -8.89
CA THR A 47 -8.72 -1.56 -8.69
C THR A 47 -7.61 -2.49 -9.18
N ALA A 48 -6.77 -2.00 -10.10
CA ALA A 48 -5.65 -2.77 -10.63
C ALA A 48 -4.38 -2.58 -9.79
N LEU A 49 -4.12 -1.34 -9.35
CA LEU A 49 -2.90 -0.97 -8.64
C LEU A 49 -3.22 -0.09 -7.45
N ILE A 50 -2.72 -0.47 -6.28
CA ILE A 50 -2.74 0.33 -5.06
C ILE A 50 -1.30 0.77 -4.80
N LEU A 51 -1.05 2.06 -5.01
CA LEU A 51 0.16 2.73 -4.54
C LEU A 51 -0.03 3.06 -3.06
N ILE A 52 0.96 2.75 -2.23
CA ILE A 52 0.93 3.08 -0.80
C ILE A 52 2.29 3.59 -0.35
N THR A 53 2.33 4.69 0.40
CA THR A 53 3.59 5.16 0.96
C THR A 53 4.14 4.19 1.99
N GLU A 54 5.44 3.91 2.00
CA GLU A 54 6.12 2.95 2.88
C GLU A 54 5.78 3.15 4.36
N LYS A 55 5.80 4.40 4.86
CA LYS A 55 5.46 4.71 6.26
C LYS A 55 4.04 4.29 6.62
N ILE A 56 3.09 4.52 5.73
CA ILE A 56 1.69 4.13 5.94
C ILE A 56 1.56 2.62 5.84
N ALA A 57 2.16 1.97 4.83
CA ALA A 57 2.15 0.52 4.70
C ALA A 57 2.68 -0.18 5.96
N ALA A 58 3.74 0.34 6.57
CA ALA A 58 4.25 -0.14 7.84
C ALA A 58 3.24 0.05 9.00
N LYS A 59 2.59 1.22 9.08
CA LYS A 59 1.59 1.54 10.12
C LYS A 59 0.34 0.65 10.04
N ILE A 60 -0.10 0.29 8.84
CA ILE A 60 -1.33 -0.47 8.62
C ILE A 60 -1.09 -1.91 8.15
N ARG A 61 0.12 -2.46 8.38
CA ARG A 61 0.54 -3.78 7.86
C ARG A 61 -0.48 -4.89 8.15
N VAL A 62 -0.97 -4.95 9.38
CA VAL A 62 -1.99 -5.94 9.79
C VAL A 62 -3.28 -5.81 8.97
N LEU A 63 -3.74 -4.58 8.72
CA LEU A 63 -4.95 -4.33 7.94
C LEU A 63 -4.74 -4.69 6.46
N LEU A 64 -3.54 -4.45 5.91
CA LEU A 64 -3.18 -4.87 4.55
C LEU A 64 -3.18 -6.39 4.41
N GLU A 65 -2.63 -7.10 5.39
CA GLU A 65 -2.65 -8.57 5.43
C GLU A 65 -4.08 -9.11 5.53
N GLU A 66 -4.93 -8.50 6.36
CA GLU A 66 -6.36 -8.82 6.44
C GLU A 66 -7.07 -8.58 5.10
N ALA A 67 -6.82 -7.44 4.46
CA ALA A 67 -7.45 -7.06 3.20
C ALA A 67 -7.02 -7.95 2.03
N ASN A 68 -5.78 -8.46 2.06
CA ASN A 68 -5.26 -9.36 1.03
C ASN A 68 -6.03 -10.68 0.93
N ARG A 69 -6.83 -11.05 1.96
CA ARG A 69 -7.75 -12.20 1.88
C ARG A 69 -8.94 -11.97 0.96
N PHE A 70 -9.30 -10.71 0.66
CA PHE A 70 -10.38 -10.37 -0.26
C PHE A 70 -9.91 -10.33 -1.73
N ARG A 71 -8.61 -10.49 -1.98
CA ARG A 71 -8.01 -10.45 -3.31
C ARG A 71 -8.58 -11.55 -4.20
N LYS A 72 -9.09 -11.16 -5.38
CA LYS A 72 -9.61 -12.10 -6.40
C LYS A 72 -8.61 -12.20 -7.55
N GLY A 73 -7.88 -13.31 -7.61
CA GLY A 73 -6.85 -13.53 -8.63
C GLY A 73 -5.62 -12.64 -8.42
N ILE A 74 -5.14 -12.00 -9.49
CA ILE A 74 -3.89 -11.22 -9.45
C ILE A 74 -4.08 -9.75 -9.03
N MET A 75 -5.31 -9.26 -8.89
CA MET A 75 -5.60 -7.85 -8.57
C MET A 75 -6.28 -7.69 -7.21
N PRO A 76 -6.05 -6.56 -6.51
CA PRO A 76 -5.12 -5.48 -6.86
C PRO A 76 -3.64 -5.85 -6.61
N ILE A 77 -2.72 -5.25 -7.36
CA ILE A 77 -1.28 -5.24 -7.04
C ILE A 77 -1.03 -4.10 -6.03
N ILE A 78 -0.31 -4.37 -4.95
CA ILE A 78 0.09 -3.35 -3.98
C ILE A 78 1.56 -3.01 -4.20
N LEU A 79 1.84 -1.73 -4.43
CA LEU A 79 3.20 -1.23 -4.61
C LEU A 79 3.51 -0.18 -3.55
N GLN A 80 4.56 -0.45 -2.76
CA GLN A 80 5.06 0.49 -1.77
C GLN A 80 5.98 1.50 -2.43
N ILE A 81 5.77 2.79 -2.14
CA ILE A 81 6.57 3.90 -2.66
C ILE A 81 7.09 4.78 -1.51
N PRO A 82 8.22 5.48 -1.68
CA PRO A 82 8.62 6.54 -0.75
C PRO A 82 7.56 7.62 -0.62
N ASP A 83 7.58 8.34 0.50
CA ASP A 83 6.82 9.58 0.64
C ASP A 83 7.67 10.81 0.25
N SER A 84 7.06 11.99 0.34
CA SER A 84 7.69 13.28 0.08
C SER A 84 8.98 13.54 0.87
N GLY A 85 9.18 12.88 2.02
CA GLY A 85 10.38 12.97 2.84
C GLY A 85 11.48 11.96 2.48
N GLY A 86 11.28 11.14 1.45
CA GLY A 86 12.22 10.12 1.02
C GLY A 86 11.90 8.71 1.55
N PRO A 87 12.76 7.73 1.23
CA PRO A 87 12.50 6.32 1.55
C PRO A 87 12.61 6.05 3.06
N LEU A 88 11.88 5.04 3.52
CA LEU A 88 11.96 4.57 4.90
C LEU A 88 13.30 3.83 5.12
N ILE A 89 14.21 4.45 5.87
CA ILE A 89 15.58 3.92 6.12
C ILE A 89 15.57 2.53 6.78
N SER A 90 14.53 2.24 7.58
CA SER A 90 14.35 0.94 8.25
C SER A 90 13.49 -0.04 7.46
N ALA A 91 13.20 0.22 6.18
CA ALA A 91 12.47 -0.73 5.36
C ALA A 91 13.28 -2.03 5.26
N VAL A 92 12.73 -3.11 5.83
CA VAL A 92 13.24 -4.46 5.58
C VAL A 92 13.21 -4.65 4.07
N ASP A 93 14.35 -4.98 3.47
CA ASP A 93 14.44 -5.21 2.03
C ASP A 93 13.40 -6.28 1.65
N PRO A 94 12.37 -5.93 0.84
CA PRO A 94 11.32 -6.86 0.46
C PRO A 94 11.90 -8.10 -0.25
N MET A 95 13.04 -7.96 -0.93
CA MET A 95 13.75 -9.08 -1.54
C MET A 95 14.34 -9.99 -0.49
N ARG A 96 14.92 -9.47 0.60
CA ARG A 96 15.39 -10.30 1.72
C ARG A 96 14.25 -11.09 2.36
N GLU A 97 13.11 -10.46 2.61
CA GLU A 97 11.92 -11.14 3.15
C GLU A 97 11.45 -12.24 2.20
N LEU A 98 11.41 -11.97 0.89
CA LEU A 98 11.01 -12.95 -0.13
C LEU A 98 11.98 -14.14 -0.17
N ILE A 99 13.29 -13.86 -0.22
CA ILE A 99 14.34 -14.87 -0.20
C ILE A 99 14.22 -15.72 1.07
N LYS A 100 14.05 -15.11 2.23
CA LYS A 100 13.89 -15.82 3.50
C LYS A 100 12.67 -16.74 3.49
N ARG A 101 11.54 -16.28 2.93
CA ARG A 101 10.31 -17.09 2.79
C ARG A 101 10.48 -18.24 1.79
N THR A 102 11.22 -18.02 0.71
CA THR A 102 11.42 -19.03 -0.33
C THR A 102 12.48 -20.07 0.03
N VAL A 103 13.57 -19.64 0.66
CA VAL A 103 14.77 -20.47 0.90
C VAL A 103 14.89 -20.94 2.36
N GLY A 104 14.27 -20.23 3.31
CA GLY A 104 14.21 -20.61 4.73
C GLY A 104 15.37 -20.09 5.59
N PHE A 105 16.34 -19.39 5.01
CA PHE A 105 17.44 -18.75 5.75
C PHE A 105 17.76 -17.36 5.20
N GLU A 106 18.42 -16.56 6.02
CA GLU A 106 18.82 -15.19 5.68
C GLU A 106 20.18 -15.19 5.00
N ILE A 107 20.31 -14.46 3.90
CA ILE A 107 21.59 -14.27 3.21
C ILE A 107 22.22 -12.98 3.78
N ALA A 108 23.39 -13.14 4.40
CA ALA A 108 24.16 -12.07 5.03
C ALA A 108 24.72 -11.09 3.98
#